data_AF-A0A7Y1ZEX5-F1
#
_entry.id   AF-A0A7Y1ZEX5-F1
#
_cell.length_a   1.000
_cell.length_b   1.000
_cell.length_c   1.000
_cell.angle_alpha   90.00
_cell.angle_beta   90.00
_cell.angle_gamma   90.00
#
_symmetry.space_group_name_H-M   'P 1'
#
loop_
_entity.id
_entity.type
_entity.pdbx_description
1 polymer ?
#
loop_
_entity_poly.entity_id
_entity_poly.type
_entity_poly.pdbx_seq_one_letter_code
_entity_poly.pdbx_strand_id
1 'polypeptide(L)'
;VVDSIVEAFHSARELVLVVPTEGTRARVEYWKSGFYHIARQAGVPIVPSLLDFGTKRGGFGPALELSGDVQIDMQYFRDFYAGMKGLHPERFGPIRLREESE
;
A
#
# COMPACT_ATOMS: atom_id res chain seq x y z
N VAL A 1 15.13 8.25 -0.88
CA VAL A 1 14.52 7.19 -0.03
C VAL A 1 14.05 6.02 -0.89
N VAL A 2 13.31 6.25 -1.97
CA VAL A 2 12.92 5.16 -2.91
C VAL A 2 14.15 4.41 -3.40
N ASP A 3 15.10 5.09 -4.04
CA ASP A 3 16.29 4.47 -4.64
C ASP A 3 17.10 3.65 -3.62
N SER A 4 17.32 4.20 -2.42
CA SER A 4 18.04 3.49 -1.35
C SER A 4 17.35 2.19 -0.91
N ILE A 5 16.02 2.14 -0.97
CA ILE A 5 15.25 0.94 -0.63
C ILE A 5 15.25 -0.05 -1.80
N VAL A 6 15.18 0.44 -3.04
CA VAL A 6 15.32 -0.40 -4.24
C VAL A 6 16.66 -1.12 -4.24
N GLU A 7 17.76 -0.41 -3.94
CA GLU A 7 19.09 -1.02 -3.79
C GLU A 7 19.15 -2.04 -2.64
N ALA A 8 18.41 -1.80 -1.55
CA ALA A 8 18.31 -2.77 -0.46
C ALA A 8 17.60 -4.07 -0.91
N PHE A 9 16.57 -3.97 -1.75
CA PHE A 9 15.91 -5.14 -2.33
C PHE A 9 16.82 -5.93 -3.27
N HIS A 10 17.67 -5.27 -4.05
CA HIS A 10 18.60 -5.95 -4.97
C HIS A 10 19.80 -6.61 -4.28
N SER A 11 20.21 -6.08 -3.12
CA SER A 11 21.41 -6.56 -2.40
C SER A 11 21.10 -7.56 -1.30
N ALA A 12 19.90 -7.52 -0.72
CA ALA A 12 19.51 -8.43 0.34
C ALA A 12 19.10 -9.80 -0.23
N ARG A 13 19.56 -10.89 0.40
CA ARG A 13 19.09 -12.25 0.08
C ARG A 13 17.59 -12.40 0.34
N GLU A 14 17.12 -11.85 1.46
CA GLU A 14 15.72 -11.88 1.91
C GLU A 14 15.40 -10.54 2.59
N LEU A 15 14.39 -9.83 2.11
CA LEU A 15 13.94 -8.54 2.66
C LEU A 15 12.42 -8.43 2.61
N VAL A 16 11.82 -7.98 3.71
CA VAL A 16 10.41 -7.60 3.78
C VAL A 16 10.35 -6.16 4.31
N LEU A 17 9.61 -5.31 3.60
CA LEU A 17 9.41 -3.91 3.98
C LEU A 17 7.92 -3.65 4.21
N VAL A 18 7.60 -3.04 5.35
CA VAL A 18 6.24 -2.57 5.66
C VAL A 18 6.21 -1.05 5.57
N VAL A 19 5.33 -0.51 4.75
CA VAL A 19 5.18 0.94 4.53
C VAL A 19 3.75 1.38 4.86
N PRO A 20 3.55 2.28 5.84
CA PRO A 20 2.27 2.95 6.04
C PRO A 20 1.98 3.89 4.87
N THR A 21 0.96 3.60 4.06
CA THR A 21 0.68 4.30 2.80
C THR A 21 0.21 5.74 3.02
N GLU A 22 -0.61 6.02 4.05
CA GLU A 22 -1.03 7.39 4.39
C GLU A 22 0.11 8.21 5.03
N GLY A 23 1.03 7.55 5.75
CA GLY A 23 2.21 8.16 6.37
C GLY A 23 1.92 9.16 7.49
N THR A 24 0.67 9.25 7.97
CA THR A 24 0.23 10.05 9.12
C THR A 24 -0.99 9.40 9.80
N ARG A 25 -1.32 9.83 11.02
CA ARG A 25 -2.54 9.41 11.75
C ARG A 25 -3.72 10.35 11.52
N ALA A 26 -3.51 11.46 10.81
CA ALA A 26 -4.56 12.39 10.41
C ALA A 26 -5.09 11.99 9.02
N ARG A 27 -6.35 12.31 8.74
CA ARG A 27 -6.95 12.05 7.44
C ARG A 27 -6.21 12.82 6.34
N VAL A 28 -5.86 12.12 5.27
CA VAL A 28 -5.26 12.69 4.06
C VAL A 28 -6.05 12.28 2.84
N GLU A 29 -5.99 13.09 1.79
CA GLU A 29 -6.77 12.89 0.57
C GLU A 29 -6.08 11.96 -0.45
N TYR A 30 -4.80 11.70 -0.25
CA TYR A 30 -3.99 10.86 -1.13
C TYR A 30 -2.99 10.06 -0.28
N TRP A 31 -2.80 8.80 -0.63
CA TRP A 31 -1.71 8.00 -0.14
C TRP A 31 -0.37 8.48 -0.72
N LYS A 32 0.72 8.21 0.00
CA LYS A 32 2.08 8.44 -0.50
C LYS A 32 2.44 7.32 -1.47
N SER A 33 2.84 7.64 -2.69
CA SER A 33 3.16 6.67 -3.74
C SER A 33 4.50 5.94 -3.57
N GLY A 34 5.29 6.25 -2.53
CA GLY A 34 6.61 5.66 -2.32
C GLY A 34 6.63 4.12 -2.32
N PHE A 35 5.63 3.48 -1.70
CA PHE A 35 5.52 2.01 -1.69
C PHE A 35 5.35 1.43 -3.11
N TYR A 36 4.55 2.11 -3.94
CA TYR A 36 4.26 1.71 -5.31
C TYR A 36 5.51 1.86 -6.20
N HIS A 37 6.23 2.98 -6.08
CA HIS A 37 7.48 3.19 -6.81
C HIS A 37 8.57 2.20 -6.39
N ILE A 38 8.69 1.90 -5.10
CA ILE A 38 9.64 0.90 -4.60
C ILE A 38 9.34 -0.46 -5.24
N ALA A 39 8.10 -0.94 -5.13
CA ALA A 39 7.72 -2.24 -5.67
C ALA A 39 7.92 -2.31 -7.20
N ARG A 40 7.51 -1.27 -7.93
CA ARG A 40 7.66 -1.20 -9.38
C ARG A 40 9.12 -1.20 -9.83
N GLN A 41 9.99 -0.45 -9.15
CA GLN A 41 11.41 -0.37 -9.51
C GLN A 41 12.21 -1.59 -9.08
N ALA A 42 11.89 -2.17 -7.92
CA ALA A 42 12.56 -3.37 -7.42
C ALA A 42 12.00 -4.68 -8.03
N GLY A 43 10.88 -4.62 -8.76
CA GLY A 43 10.24 -5.80 -9.35
C GLY A 43 9.74 -6.78 -8.31
N VAL A 44 9.18 -6.29 -7.20
CA VAL A 44 8.67 -7.12 -6.09
C VAL A 44 7.16 -6.91 -5.89
N PRO A 45 6.43 -7.94 -5.44
CA PRO A 45 5.01 -7.82 -5.18
C PRO A 45 4.70 -6.94 -3.97
N ILE A 46 3.49 -6.38 -3.94
CA ILE A 46 2.93 -5.70 -2.78
C ILE A 46 1.93 -6.61 -2.09
N VAL A 47 2.12 -6.85 -0.80
CA VAL A 47 1.17 -7.59 0.03
C VAL A 47 0.44 -6.60 0.93
N PRO A 48 -0.88 -6.36 0.76
CA PRO A 48 -1.62 -5.49 1.65
C PRO A 48 -1.74 -6.15 3.02
N SER A 49 -1.53 -5.36 4.08
CA SER A 49 -1.75 -5.80 5.46
C SER A 49 -2.98 -5.10 6.03
N LEU A 50 -3.72 -5.79 6.90
CA LEU A 50 -4.99 -5.29 7.42
C LEU A 50 -5.06 -5.42 8.94
N LEU A 51 -5.79 -4.48 9.54
CA LEU A 51 -6.32 -4.55 10.89
C LEU A 51 -7.78 -4.10 10.82
N ASP A 52 -8.70 -5.06 10.75
CA ASP A 52 -10.13 -4.80 10.75
C ASP A 52 -10.66 -4.89 12.20
N PHE A 53 -10.96 -3.72 12.77
CA PHE A 53 -11.53 -3.58 14.10
C PHE A 53 -13.01 -3.95 14.15
N GLY A 54 -13.69 -4.00 13.00
CA GLY A 54 -15.08 -4.49 12.91
C GLY A 54 -15.18 -5.98 13.23
N THR A 55 -14.25 -6.78 12.69
CA THR A 55 -14.20 -8.24 12.94
C THR A 55 -13.14 -8.67 13.95
N LYS A 56 -12.30 -7.73 14.42
CA LYS A 56 -11.13 -7.98 15.28
C LYS A 56 -10.12 -8.93 14.65
N ARG A 57 -9.87 -8.78 13.36
CA ARG A 57 -8.94 -9.62 12.59
C ARG A 57 -7.81 -8.77 12.04
N GLY A 58 -6.61 -9.35 12.06
CA GLY A 58 -5.46 -8.82 11.36
C GLY A 58 -4.89 -9.87 10.43
N GLY A 59 -4.11 -9.44 9.45
CA GLY A 59 -3.45 -10.37 8.54
C GLY A 59 -2.90 -9.69 7.29
N PHE A 60 -2.61 -10.54 6.31
CA PHE A 60 -2.07 -10.16 5.02
C PHE A 60 -3.01 -10.67 3.93
N GLY A 61 -3.18 -9.87 2.88
CA GLY A 61 -3.91 -10.25 1.70
C GLY A 61 -3.07 -11.03 0.69
N PRO A 62 -3.65 -11.30 -0.50
CA PRO A 62 -2.89 -11.82 -1.62
C PRO A 62 -1.76 -10.86 -2.04
N ALA A 63 -0.68 -11.41 -2.56
CA ALA A 63 0.35 -10.62 -3.24
C ALA A 63 -0.22 -10.02 -4.54
N LEU A 64 -0.06 -8.71 -4.73
CA LEU A 64 -0.29 -8.03 -5.99
C LEU A 64 1.05 -7.91 -6.72
N GLU A 65 1.16 -8.60 -7.87
CA GLU A 65 2.15 -8.26 -8.88
C GLU A 65 1.65 -7.04 -9.64
N LEU A 66 2.45 -5.98 -9.68
CA LEU A 66 2.04 -4.73 -10.31
C LEU A 66 1.86 -4.92 -11.82
N SER A 67 0.70 -4.52 -12.33
CA SER A 67 0.43 -4.51 -13.78
C SER A 67 1.20 -3.40 -14.49
N GLY A 68 1.59 -2.35 -13.73
CA GLY A 68 2.20 -1.14 -14.26
C GLY A 68 1.17 -0.04 -14.57
N ASP A 69 -0.12 -0.37 -14.57
CA ASP A 69 -1.23 0.58 -14.61
C ASP A 69 -1.66 0.92 -13.18
N VAL A 70 -1.41 2.17 -12.78
CA VAL A 70 -1.66 2.65 -11.42
C VAL A 70 -3.15 2.54 -11.06
N GLN A 71 -4.05 2.79 -12.01
CA GLN A 71 -5.49 2.78 -11.73
C GLN A 71 -5.98 1.35 -11.47
N ILE A 72 -5.52 0.38 -12.27
CA ILE A 72 -5.84 -1.04 -12.08
C ILE A 72 -5.27 -1.54 -10.75
N ASP A 73 -4.00 -1.25 -10.49
CA ASP A 73 -3.31 -1.72 -9.28
C ASP A 73 -3.90 -1.07 -8.01
N MET A 74 -4.31 0.21 -8.07
CA MET A 74 -4.99 0.87 -6.96
C MET A 74 -6.43 0.39 -6.77
N GLN A 75 -7.09 -0.10 -7.82
CA GLN A 75 -8.41 -0.73 -7.70
C GLN A 75 -8.35 -2.01 -6.88
N TYR A 76 -7.28 -2.81 -7.02
CA TYR A 76 -7.06 -3.98 -6.17
C TYR A 76 -7.07 -3.62 -4.67
N PHE A 77 -6.38 -2.55 -4.26
CA PHE A 77 -6.38 -2.13 -2.86
C PHE A 77 -7.76 -1.63 -2.41
N ARG A 78 -8.47 -0.90 -3.27
CA ARG A 78 -9.85 -0.47 -3.00
C ARG A 78 -10.77 -1.66 -2.74
N ASP A 79 -10.69 -2.69 -3.57
CA ASP A 79 -11.49 -3.91 -3.44
C ASP A 79 -11.06 -4.72 -2.21
N PHE A 80 -9.76 -4.83 -1.95
CA PHE A 80 -9.23 -5.55 -0.80
C PHE A 80 -9.69 -4.97 0.53
N TYR A 81 -9.65 -3.64 0.71
CA TYR A 81 -10.05 -2.98 1.95
C TYR A 81 -11.56 -2.68 2.03
N ALA A 82 -12.34 -3.01 1.01
CA ALA A 82 -13.78 -2.75 0.98
C ALA A 82 -14.50 -3.41 2.16
N GLY A 83 -15.31 -2.61 2.88
CA GLY A 83 -16.09 -3.07 4.03
C GLY A 83 -15.32 -3.27 5.34
N MET A 84 -13.99 -3.16 5.33
CA MET A 84 -13.17 -3.20 6.55
C MET A 84 -13.33 -1.92 7.37
N LYS A 85 -13.17 -2.01 8.69
CA LYS A 85 -13.29 -0.86 9.59
C LYS A 85 -11.99 -0.64 10.37
N GLY A 86 -11.38 0.53 10.18
CA GLY A 86 -10.27 0.98 11.01
C GLY A 86 -10.72 1.33 12.44
N LEU A 87 -9.77 1.46 13.37
CA LEU A 87 -10.04 1.89 14.75
C LEU A 87 -10.64 3.31 14.81
N HIS A 88 -10.22 4.18 13.90
CA HIS A 88 -10.71 5.56 13.73
C HIS A 88 -11.20 5.77 12.29
N PRO A 89 -12.40 5.28 11.93
CA PRO A 89 -12.91 5.33 10.55
C PRO A 89 -12.98 6.76 9.99
N GLU A 90 -13.22 7.76 10.84
CA GLU A 90 -13.29 9.17 10.47
C GLU A 90 -11.94 9.74 10.01
N ARG A 91 -10.84 9.06 10.36
CA ARG A 91 -9.47 9.46 9.98
C ARG A 91 -8.97 8.73 8.74
N PHE A 92 -9.71 7.76 8.22
CA PHE A 92 -9.29 7.00 7.04
C PHE A 92 -9.47 7.83 5.77
N GLY A 93 -8.39 8.01 5.02
CA GLY A 93 -8.40 8.67 3.71
C GLY A 93 -8.96 7.79 2.59
N PRO A 94 -9.34 8.36 1.44
CA PRO A 94 -9.62 7.56 0.26
C PRO A 94 -8.35 6.80 -0.20
N ILE A 95 -8.54 5.56 -0.64
CA ILE A 95 -7.47 4.72 -1.19
C ILE A 95 -7.20 5.16 -2.62
N ARG A 96 -6.30 6.13 -2.76
CA ARG A 96 -5.88 6.63 -4.07
C ARG A 96 -4.52 7.32 -4.04
N LEU A 97 -3.85 7.32 -5.17
CA LEU A 97 -2.61 8.04 -5.44
C LEU A 97 -2.88 9.34 -6.20
N ARG A 98 -1.93 10.28 -6.20
CA ARG A 98 -2.08 11.54 -6.93
C ARG A 98 -2.00 11.31 -8.43
N GLU A 99 -1.15 10.37 -8.82
CA GLU A 99 -0.86 9.91 -10.17
C GLU A 99 -2.10 9.31 -10.87
N GLU A 100 -3.18 8.98 -10.15
CA GLU A 100 -4.44 8.53 -10.75
C GLU A 100 -5.29 9.67 -11.32
N SER A 101 -4.99 10.93 -10.96
CA SER A 101 -5.73 12.14 -11.36
C SER A 101 -4.97 13.00 -12.37
N GLU A 102 -3.78 12.57 -12.78
CA GLU A 102 -2.91 13.24 -13.75
C GLU A 102 -3.10 12.70 -15.17
#